data_AF-A0A133VG36-F1
#
_entry.id   AF-A0A133VG36-F1
#
_cell.length_a   1.000
_cell.length_b   1.000
_cell.length_c   1.000
_cell.angle_alpha   90.00
_cell.angle_beta   90.00
_cell.angle_gamma   90.00
#
_symmetry.space_group_name_H-M   'P 1'
#
loop_
_entity.id
_entity.type
_entity.pdbx_description
1 polymer ?
#
loop_
_entity_poly.entity_id
_entity_poly.type
_entity_poly.pdbx_seq_one_letter_code
_entity_poly.pdbx_strand_id
1 'polypeptide(L)'
;MKKTDEEKQKRKKEGKWDPLAEKFSRRERIQLLHVLFEDIYQSSIAEACDVTHQAVSNWVRRDGYCPSNKSTVYLLKLGQRVNPKETARIVRKGIEKYLGELEKIGIIKNQLWTWKSKNHKDIWNHQNSTNLMEITRRSFRPVKKIKSWRFA
;
A
#
# COMPACT_ATOMS: atom_id res chain seq x y z
N MET A 1 -2.61 2.59 -37.50
CA MET A 1 -3.54 2.29 -36.38
C MET A 1 -3.26 3.23 -35.21
N LYS A 2 -4.13 4.21 -34.97
CA LYS A 2 -4.05 5.06 -33.76
C LYS A 2 -4.64 4.27 -32.59
N LYS A 3 -3.81 3.88 -31.61
CA LYS A 3 -4.30 3.26 -30.36
C LYS A 3 -5.16 4.29 -29.62
N THR A 4 -6.36 3.87 -29.22
CA THR A 4 -7.36 4.70 -28.51
C THR A 4 -6.81 5.18 -27.18
N ASP A 5 -7.20 6.39 -26.75
CA ASP A 5 -6.69 7.00 -25.52
C ASP A 5 -6.99 6.17 -24.25
N GLU A 6 -8.01 5.32 -24.31
CA GLU A 6 -8.35 4.34 -23.27
C GLU A 6 -7.26 3.26 -23.11
N GLU A 7 -6.70 2.74 -24.21
CA GLU A 7 -5.59 1.78 -24.16
C GLU A 7 -4.31 2.41 -23.59
N LYS A 8 -4.05 3.68 -23.92
CA LYS A 8 -2.94 4.45 -23.36
C LYS A 8 -3.11 4.70 -21.86
N GLN A 9 -4.33 5.01 -21.40
CA GLN A 9 -4.62 5.20 -19.98
C GLN A 9 -4.56 3.89 -19.18
N LYS A 10 -5.03 2.78 -19.76
CA LYS A 10 -4.95 1.45 -19.13
C LYS A 10 -3.49 1.01 -18.95
N ARG A 11 -2.65 1.19 -19.98
CA ARG A 11 -1.19 0.96 -19.89
C ARG A 11 -0.49 1.86 -18.88
N LYS A 12 -0.89 3.14 -18.75
CA LYS A 12 -0.36 4.03 -17.71
C LYS A 12 -0.71 3.57 -16.29
N LYS A 13 -1.93 3.03 -16.07
CA LYS A 13 -2.36 2.52 -14.76
C LYS A 13 -1.71 1.17 -14.42
N GLU A 14 -1.52 0.30 -15.41
CA GLU A 14 -0.84 -1.00 -15.24
C GLU A 14 0.68 -0.81 -15.06
N GLY A 15 1.29 0.05 -15.86
CA GLY A 15 2.73 0.34 -15.82
C GLY A 15 3.24 1.06 -14.58
N LYS A 16 2.36 1.46 -13.65
CA LYS A 16 2.78 1.99 -12.34
C LYS A 16 3.42 0.89 -11.48
N TRP A 17 2.97 -0.36 -11.64
CA TRP A 17 3.34 -1.45 -10.74
C TRP A 17 4.55 -2.22 -11.21
N ASP A 18 4.80 -2.28 -12.51
CA ASP A 18 5.94 -3.04 -13.07
C ASP A 18 7.29 -2.54 -12.51
N PRO A 19 7.58 -1.22 -12.50
CA PRO A 19 8.82 -0.73 -11.91
C PRO A 19 8.92 -1.01 -10.42
N LEU A 20 7.81 -0.98 -9.69
CA LEU A 20 7.80 -1.29 -8.25
C LEU A 20 8.10 -2.77 -8.00
N ALA A 21 7.45 -3.65 -8.76
CA ALA A 21 7.65 -5.09 -8.66
C ALA A 21 9.09 -5.49 -8.97
N GLU A 22 9.73 -4.85 -9.94
CA GLU A 22 11.15 -5.08 -10.27
C GLU A 22 12.10 -4.68 -9.15
N LYS A 23 11.81 -3.59 -8.43
CA LYS A 23 12.68 -3.10 -7.34
C LYS A 23 12.46 -3.82 -6.01
N PHE A 24 11.33 -4.51 -5.86
CA PHE A 24 11.05 -5.27 -4.65
C PHE A 24 12.01 -6.45 -4.50
N SER A 25 12.74 -6.43 -3.39
CA SER A 25 13.54 -7.55 -2.91
C SER A 25 12.66 -8.75 -2.54
N ARG A 26 13.27 -9.94 -2.47
CA ARG A 26 12.59 -11.18 -2.00
C ARG A 26 11.83 -10.94 -0.70
N ARG A 27 12.44 -10.23 0.26
CA ARG A 27 11.84 -9.94 1.56
C ARG A 27 10.54 -9.13 1.45
N GLU A 28 10.51 -8.09 0.63
CA GLU A 28 9.31 -7.26 0.46
C GLU A 28 8.19 -8.03 -0.25
N ARG A 29 8.52 -8.89 -1.21
CA ARG A 29 7.53 -9.76 -1.88
C ARG A 29 6.88 -10.74 -0.91
N ILE A 30 7.68 -11.33 -0.01
CA ILE A 30 7.17 -12.23 1.03
C ILE A 30 6.36 -11.46 2.08
N GLN A 31 6.79 -10.27 2.50
CA GLN A 31 6.00 -9.43 3.41
C GLN A 31 4.63 -9.07 2.81
N LEU A 32 4.61 -8.69 1.54
CA LEU A 32 3.36 -8.40 0.83
C LEU A 32 2.45 -9.63 0.80
N LEU A 33 3.03 -10.82 0.56
CA LEU A 33 2.27 -12.07 0.57
C LEU A 33 1.70 -12.39 1.96
N HIS A 34 2.44 -12.15 3.05
CA HIS A 34 1.95 -12.34 4.42
C HIS A 34 0.77 -11.43 4.75
N VAL A 35 0.83 -10.16 4.37
CA VAL A 35 -0.29 -9.21 4.55
C VAL A 35 -1.55 -9.72 3.85
N LEU A 36 -1.41 -10.31 2.67
CA LEU A 36 -2.55 -10.84 1.94
C LEU A 36 -3.15 -12.08 2.60
N PHE A 37 -2.34 -12.92 3.26
CA PHE A 37 -2.86 -14.09 3.97
C PHE A 37 -3.68 -13.77 5.22
N GLU A 38 -3.60 -12.55 5.75
CA GLU A 38 -4.46 -12.13 6.86
C GLU A 38 -5.94 -12.09 6.43
N ASP A 39 -6.19 -11.72 5.18
CA ASP A 39 -7.54 -11.40 4.68
C ASP A 39 -7.98 -12.26 3.48
N ILE A 40 -7.07 -12.99 2.83
CA ILE A 40 -7.31 -13.67 1.55
C ILE A 40 -6.82 -15.12 1.58
N TYR A 41 -7.68 -16.02 1.10
CA TYR A 41 -7.32 -17.42 0.90
C TYR A 41 -6.21 -17.60 -0.15
N GLN A 42 -5.36 -18.58 0.10
CA GLN A 42 -4.27 -18.95 -0.79
C GLN A 42 -4.75 -19.30 -2.21
N SER A 43 -5.95 -19.87 -2.35
CA SER A 43 -6.58 -20.18 -3.63
C SER A 43 -6.85 -18.92 -4.46
N SER A 44 -7.44 -17.90 -3.84
CA SER A 44 -7.71 -16.62 -4.51
C SER A 44 -6.43 -15.89 -4.90
N ILE A 45 -5.36 -16.03 -4.10
CA ILE A 45 -4.04 -15.49 -4.46
C ILE A 45 -3.45 -16.23 -5.67
N ALA A 46 -3.58 -17.56 -5.70
CA ALA A 46 -3.11 -18.39 -6.80
C ALA A 46 -3.83 -18.05 -8.12
N GLU A 47 -5.16 -17.91 -8.05
CA GLU A 47 -5.99 -17.48 -9.17
C GLU A 47 -5.61 -16.08 -9.66
N ALA A 48 -5.51 -15.10 -8.75
CA ALA A 48 -5.14 -13.73 -9.11
C ALA A 48 -3.74 -13.62 -9.74
N CYS A 49 -2.82 -14.51 -9.36
CA CYS A 49 -1.46 -14.54 -9.89
C CYS A 49 -1.30 -15.47 -11.10
N ASP A 50 -2.33 -16.19 -11.52
CA ASP A 50 -2.28 -17.21 -12.58
C ASP A 50 -1.19 -18.27 -12.32
N VAL A 51 -1.22 -18.86 -11.12
CA VAL A 51 -0.27 -19.89 -10.68
C VAL A 51 -0.98 -21.02 -9.95
N THR A 52 -0.28 -22.13 -9.73
CA THR A 52 -0.81 -23.24 -8.93
C THR A 52 -0.82 -22.91 -7.44
N HIS A 53 -1.74 -23.52 -6.68
CA HIS A 53 -1.76 -23.42 -5.22
C HIS A 53 -0.42 -23.88 -4.61
N GLN A 54 0.21 -24.89 -5.20
CA GLN A 54 1.52 -25.39 -4.80
C GLN A 54 2.61 -24.32 -4.96
N ALA A 55 2.58 -23.51 -6.01
CA ALA A 55 3.52 -22.41 -6.19
C ALA A 55 3.41 -21.40 -5.04
N VAL A 56 2.18 -21.01 -4.68
CA VAL A 56 1.93 -20.11 -3.55
C VAL A 56 2.38 -20.74 -2.23
N SER A 57 2.16 -22.04 -2.04
CA SER A 57 2.63 -22.76 -0.85
C SER A 57 4.15 -22.75 -0.75
N ASN A 58 4.83 -22.93 -1.88
CA ASN A 58 6.28 -22.95 -1.95
C ASN A 58 6.87 -21.56 -1.64
N TRP A 59 6.24 -20.47 -2.07
CA TRP A 59 6.70 -19.11 -1.74
C TRP A 59 6.79 -18.86 -0.24
N VAL A 60 5.91 -19.48 0.56
CA VAL A 60 5.89 -19.34 2.02
C VAL A 60 6.85 -20.31 2.71
N ARG A 61 6.91 -21.55 2.22
CA ARG A 61 7.54 -22.66 2.95
C ARG A 61 8.97 -22.97 2.53
N ARG A 62 9.37 -22.65 1.29
CA ARG A 62 10.65 -23.07 0.73
C ARG A 62 11.59 -21.90 0.54
N ASP A 63 12.82 -22.09 0.99
CA ASP A 63 13.88 -21.15 0.68
C ASP A 63 14.25 -21.15 -0.80
N GLY A 64 14.56 -19.96 -1.31
CA GLY A 64 14.80 -19.72 -2.73
C GLY A 64 13.54 -19.52 -3.59
N TYR A 65 12.36 -19.85 -3.08
CA TYR A 65 11.10 -19.58 -3.77
C TYR A 65 10.57 -18.18 -3.40
N CYS A 66 10.11 -17.43 -4.40
CA CYS A 66 9.44 -16.16 -4.19
C CYS A 66 8.53 -15.81 -5.39
N PRO A 67 7.57 -14.90 -5.19
CA PRO A 67 6.74 -14.41 -6.30
C PRO A 67 7.60 -13.77 -7.41
N SER A 68 7.28 -14.10 -8.66
CA SER A 68 7.88 -13.45 -9.84
C SER A 68 7.52 -11.97 -9.91
N ASN A 69 8.15 -11.19 -10.81
CA ASN A 69 7.77 -9.78 -11.01
C ASN A 69 6.29 -9.67 -11.45
N LYS A 70 5.88 -10.52 -12.40
CA LYS A 70 4.49 -10.61 -12.86
C LYS A 70 3.54 -10.89 -11.70
N SER A 71 3.83 -11.92 -10.89
CA SER A 71 3.00 -12.25 -9.72
C SER A 71 2.99 -11.10 -8.70
N THR A 72 4.13 -10.46 -8.46
CA THR A 72 4.25 -9.33 -7.52
C THR A 72 3.37 -8.15 -7.94
N VAL A 73 3.24 -7.85 -9.23
CA VAL A 73 2.30 -6.84 -9.72
C VAL A 73 0.86 -7.16 -9.32
N TYR A 74 0.44 -8.42 -9.46
CA TYR A 74 -0.89 -8.85 -9.05
C TYR A 74 -1.07 -8.78 -7.53
N LEU A 75 -0.08 -9.21 -6.76
CA LEU A 75 -0.09 -9.08 -5.29
C LEU A 75 -0.20 -7.61 -4.86
N LEU A 76 0.49 -6.69 -5.53
CA LEU A 76 0.41 -5.25 -5.22
C LEU A 76 -0.98 -4.68 -5.52
N LYS A 77 -1.58 -5.06 -6.66
CA LYS A 77 -2.94 -4.67 -7.02
C LYS A 77 -3.96 -5.23 -6.02
N LEU A 78 -3.78 -6.48 -5.59
CA LEU A 78 -4.65 -7.14 -4.63
C LEU A 78 -4.51 -6.51 -3.24
N GLY A 79 -3.27 -6.27 -2.80
CA GLY A 79 -2.98 -5.65 -1.51
C GLY A 79 -3.51 -4.23 -1.41
N GLN A 80 -3.45 -3.46 -2.51
CA GLN A 80 -4.05 -2.13 -2.55
C GLN A 80 -5.57 -2.18 -2.34
N ARG A 81 -6.25 -3.23 -2.80
CA ARG A 81 -7.71 -3.37 -2.66
C ARG A 81 -8.12 -3.86 -1.28
N VAL A 82 -7.37 -4.82 -0.72
CA VAL A 82 -7.75 -5.50 0.52
C VAL A 82 -7.16 -4.81 1.74
N ASN A 83 -5.86 -4.53 1.74
CA ASN A 83 -5.17 -3.85 2.84
C ASN A 83 -4.29 -2.69 2.33
N PRO A 84 -4.91 -1.57 1.92
CA PRO A 84 -4.21 -0.45 1.30
C PRO A 84 -3.17 0.20 2.22
N LYS A 85 -3.46 0.30 3.52
CA LYS A 85 -2.58 0.94 4.49
C LYS A 85 -1.27 0.18 4.64
N GLU A 86 -1.36 -1.12 4.85
CA GLU A 86 -0.19 -1.96 5.09
C GLU A 86 0.60 -2.20 3.80
N THR A 87 -0.11 -2.38 2.67
CA THR A 87 0.54 -2.46 1.35
C THR A 87 1.33 -1.17 1.03
N ALA A 88 0.75 0.01 1.30
CA ALA A 88 1.46 1.27 1.11
C ALA A 88 2.68 1.41 2.02
N ARG A 89 2.61 0.90 3.25
CA ARG A 89 3.74 0.87 4.20
C ARG A 89 4.89 0.03 3.66
N ILE A 90 4.62 -1.16 3.12
CA ILE A 90 5.63 -2.03 2.51
C ILE A 90 6.26 -1.36 1.29
N VAL A 91 5.44 -0.82 0.37
CA VAL A 91 5.93 -0.10 -0.82
C VAL A 91 6.84 1.05 -0.44
N ARG A 92 6.44 1.85 0.56
CA ARG A 92 7.24 3.00 1.03
C ARG A 92 8.61 2.55 1.55
N LYS A 93 8.63 1.54 2.43
CA LYS A 93 9.89 1.00 2.98
C LYS A 93 10.81 0.46 1.88
N GLY A 94 10.26 -0.23 0.88
CA GLY A 94 11.04 -0.73 -0.24
C GLY A 94 11.64 0.37 -1.09
N ILE A 95 10.88 1.44 -1.38
CA ILE A 95 11.38 2.60 -2.10
C ILE A 95 12.46 3.33 -1.29
N GLU A 96 12.24 3.56 0.01
CA GLU A 96 13.22 4.21 0.88
C GLU A 96 14.54 3.45 0.92
N LYS A 97 14.47 2.11 1.01
CA LYS A 97 15.64 1.25 0.98
C LYS A 97 16.37 1.35 -0.36
N TYR A 98 15.64 1.23 -1.48
CA TYR A 98 16.23 1.33 -2.81
C TYR A 98 16.92 2.67 -3.03
N LEU A 99 16.29 3.78 -2.65
CA LEU A 99 16.90 5.10 -2.76
C LEU A 99 18.13 5.24 -1.86
N GLY A 100 18.13 4.65 -0.66
CA GLY A 100 19.30 4.62 0.21
C GLY A 100 20.46 3.79 -0.36
N GLU A 101 20.18 2.71 -1.08
CA GLU A 101 21.20 1.95 -1.83
C GLU A 101 21.79 2.78 -2.97
N LEU A 102 20.95 3.52 -3.71
CA LEU A 102 21.40 4.41 -4.78
C LEU A 102 22.25 5.60 -4.28
N GLU A 103 21.94 6.11 -3.08
CA GLU A 103 22.73 7.15 -2.42
C GLU A 103 24.13 6.64 -2.04
N LYS A 104 24.22 5.42 -1.49
CA LYS A 104 25.51 4.80 -1.12
C LYS A 104 26.47 4.63 -2.30
N ILE A 105 25.94 4.34 -3.49
CA ILE A 105 26.73 4.21 -4.73
C ILE A 105 26.92 5.54 -5.46
N GLY A 106 26.49 6.66 -4.87
CA GLY A 106 26.73 8.01 -5.39
C GLY A 106 25.87 8.40 -6.60
N ILE A 107 24.89 7.58 -6.99
CA ILE A 107 23.98 7.89 -8.12
C ILE A 107 23.04 9.02 -7.76
N ILE A 108 22.65 9.12 -6.48
CA ILE A 108 21.73 10.17 -6.00
C ILE A 108 22.38 10.91 -4.84
N LYS A 109 22.68 12.20 -5.01
CA LYS A 109 23.37 13.02 -4.00
C LYS A 109 22.45 13.91 -3.13
N ASN A 110 21.13 13.94 -3.34
CA ASN A 110 20.27 14.90 -2.60
C ASN A 110 18.73 14.65 -2.62
N GLN A 111 18.23 13.57 -3.21
CA GLN A 111 16.77 13.36 -3.37
C GLN A 111 16.09 12.65 -2.17
N LEU A 112 16.87 11.96 -1.33
CA LEU A 112 16.31 11.25 -0.17
C LEU A 112 15.77 12.24 0.88
N TRP A 113 16.45 13.36 1.09
CA TRP A 113 16.06 14.40 2.03
C TRP A 113 14.77 15.11 1.61
N THR A 114 14.63 15.42 0.31
CA THR A 114 13.42 16.06 -0.25
C THR A 114 12.22 15.12 -0.28
N TRP A 115 12.42 13.83 -0.54
CA TRP A 115 11.35 12.83 -0.52
C TRP A 115 10.87 12.50 0.90
N LYS A 116 11.79 12.38 1.87
CA LYS A 116 11.45 12.23 3.30
C LYS A 116 10.70 13.46 3.83
N SER A 117 11.12 14.67 3.47
CA SER A 117 10.49 15.93 3.90
C SER A 117 9.05 16.09 3.36
N LYS A 118 8.78 15.69 2.11
CA LYS A 118 7.41 15.68 1.53
C LYS A 118 6.51 14.62 2.17
N ASN A 119 6.97 13.39 2.32
CA ASN A 119 6.14 12.30 2.87
C ASN A 119 5.88 12.44 4.38
N HIS A 120 6.78 13.04 5.15
CA HIS A 120 6.56 13.29 6.57
C HIS A 120 5.43 14.31 6.81
N LYS A 121 5.28 15.31 5.91
CA LYS A 121 4.13 16.23 5.92
C LYS A 121 2.80 15.51 5.66
N ASP A 122 2.78 14.53 4.75
CA ASP A 122 1.55 13.80 4.43
C ASP A 122 1.11 12.85 5.56
N ILE A 123 2.07 12.25 6.29
CA ILE A 123 1.77 11.44 7.49
C ILE A 123 1.23 12.33 8.62
N TRP A 124 1.84 13.49 8.87
CA TRP A 124 1.41 14.42 9.90
C TRP A 124 0.03 15.02 9.58
N ASN A 125 -0.25 15.34 8.32
CA ASN A 125 -1.57 15.80 7.87
C ASN A 125 -2.64 14.71 7.94
N HIS A 126 -2.30 13.44 7.65
CA HIS A 126 -3.27 12.33 7.71
C HIS A 126 -3.57 11.87 9.15
N GLN A 127 -2.58 11.92 10.05
CA GLN A 127 -2.79 11.68 11.49
C GLN A 127 -3.54 12.82 12.17
N ASN A 128 -3.29 14.08 11.79
CA ASN A 128 -4.04 15.22 12.35
C ASN A 128 -5.47 15.32 11.79
N SER A 129 -5.75 14.88 10.56
CA SER A 129 -7.13 14.87 10.06
C SER A 129 -7.98 13.78 10.70
N THR A 130 -7.40 12.63 11.06
CA THR A 130 -8.10 11.58 11.82
C THR A 130 -8.31 11.98 13.29
N ASN A 131 -7.32 12.61 13.93
CA ASN A 131 -7.48 13.14 15.29
C ASN A 131 -8.49 14.29 15.37
N LEU A 132 -8.53 15.19 14.36
CA LEU A 132 -9.50 16.29 14.32
C LEU A 132 -10.94 15.79 14.09
N MET A 133 -11.16 14.71 13.34
CA MET A 133 -12.48 14.08 13.20
C MET A 133 -12.94 13.33 14.46
N GLU A 134 -12.03 12.80 15.28
CA GLU A 134 -12.37 12.20 16.59
C GLU A 134 -12.65 13.26 17.66
N ILE A 135 -11.93 14.39 17.64
CA ILE A 135 -12.15 15.51 18.57
C ILE A 135 -13.47 16.24 18.26
N THR A 136 -13.86 16.37 16.98
CA THR A 136 -15.16 16.94 16.58
C THR A 136 -16.35 16.00 16.80
N ARG A 137 -16.16 14.67 16.82
CA ARG A 137 -17.22 13.72 17.23
C ARG A 137 -17.46 13.69 18.75
N ARG A 138 -16.46 14.03 19.57
CA ARG A 138 -16.62 14.10 21.04
C ARG A 138 -17.26 15.40 21.55
N SER A 139 -17.40 16.42 20.69
CA SER A 139 -17.93 17.75 21.05
C SER A 139 -19.40 17.96 20.68
N PHE A 140 -20.08 16.99 20.07
CA PHE A 140 -21.53 17.00 19.87
C PHE A 140 -22.22 15.93 20.73
N ARG A 141 -22.42 16.24 22.02
CA ARG A 141 -23.53 15.62 22.77
C ARG A 141 -24.76 16.51 22.55
N PRO A 142 -25.91 15.97 22.11
CA PRO A 142 -27.15 16.74 22.11
C PRO A 142 -27.51 17.06 23.56
N VAL A 143 -27.63 18.35 23.87
CA VAL A 143 -28.16 18.86 25.13
C VAL A 143 -29.60 18.35 25.27
N LYS A 144 -29.85 17.55 26.32
CA LYS A 144 -31.20 17.12 26.69
C LYS A 144 -32.05 18.35 26.94
N LYS A 145 -33.21 18.44 26.27
CA LYS A 145 -34.27 19.42 26.56
C LYS A 145 -34.61 19.39 28.04
N ILE A 146 -34.33 20.49 28.75
CA ILE A 146 -34.89 20.76 30.07
C ILE A 146 -36.24 21.44 29.81
N LYS A 147 -37.34 20.76 30.13
CA LYS A 147 -38.69 21.34 30.14
C LYS A 147 -38.81 22.25 31.38
N SER A 148 -39.27 23.47 31.12
CA SER A 148 -39.52 24.52 32.09
C SER A 148 -40.63 24.17 33.09
N TRP A 149 -40.37 24.45 34.36
CA TRP A 149 -41.30 24.79 35.44
C TRP A 149 -40.75 26.15 35.94
N ARG A 150 -41.47 27.26 36.17
CA ARG A 150 -42.83 27.50 36.65
C ARG A 150 -43.14 29.03 36.55
N PHE A 151 -44.43 29.34 36.46
CA PHE A 151 -45.19 30.54 36.92
C PHE A 151 -44.85 31.97 36.44
N ALA A 152 -45.81 32.54 35.70
CA ALA A 152 -46.65 33.65 36.19
C ALA A 152 -48.10 33.36 35.74
#